data_AF-A0A2M6NSA2-F1
#
_entry.id   AF-A0A2M6NSA2-F1
#
_cell.length_a   1.000
_cell.length_b   1.000
_cell.length_c   1.000
_cell.angle_alpha   90.00
_cell.angle_beta   90.00
_cell.angle_gamma   90.00
#
_symmetry.space_group_name_H-M   'P 1'
#
loop_
_entity.id
_entity.type
_entity.pdbx_description
1 polymer ?
#
loop_
_entity_poly.entity_id
_entity_poly.type
_entity_poly.pdbx_seq_one_letter_code
_entity_poly.pdbx_strand_id
1 'polypeptide(L)'
;MAEFQQERGVDFQTAWSHRDMKRNKEIYATAMAALCIQQDAAEKYGWWFTKPLQDPPDGIIGAIVEDKTMGGNIITIREIEVVEYIEGSLLKTIRDKLKNKSYEPNTILVCLLSPKTSEVFNFPTLSEQLKKIELPLSHIFLTFHGFRIEPSL
;
A
#
# COMPACT_ATOMS: atom_id res chain seq x y z
N MET A 1 -6.34 18.29 19.96
CA MET A 1 -5.79 17.05 19.35
C MET A 1 -5.38 16.17 20.50
N ALA A 2 -6.12 15.09 20.76
CA ALA A 2 -5.80 14.18 21.84
C ALA A 2 -4.48 13.48 21.49
N GLU A 3 -3.48 13.65 22.36
CA GLU A 3 -2.28 12.83 22.37
C GLU A 3 -2.72 11.37 22.36
N PHE A 4 -2.22 10.59 21.40
CA PHE A 4 -2.39 9.15 21.35
C PHE A 4 -1.53 8.59 22.50
N GLN A 5 -2.02 8.75 23.73
CA GLN A 5 -1.35 8.26 24.91
C GLN A 5 -1.21 6.76 24.78
N GLN A 6 0.02 6.36 25.06
CA GLN A 6 0.60 5.05 25.22
C GLN A 6 -0.12 4.27 26.34
N GLU A 7 -1.43 4.06 26.25
CA GLU A 7 -2.26 3.42 27.30
C GLU A 7 -2.45 1.91 27.10
N ARG A 8 -1.91 1.31 26.04
CA ARG A 8 -1.83 -0.14 25.95
C ARG A 8 -0.41 -0.51 26.32
N GLY A 9 -0.21 -1.16 27.47
CA GLY A 9 1.08 -1.73 27.94
C GLY A 9 1.57 -2.87 27.06
N VAL A 10 1.51 -2.68 25.74
CA VAL A 10 1.70 -3.63 24.67
C VAL A 10 2.56 -2.90 23.65
N ASP A 11 3.66 -3.51 23.23
CA ASP A 11 4.58 -2.90 22.28
C ASP A 11 3.89 -2.63 20.92
N PHE A 12 4.46 -1.70 20.14
CA PHE A 12 3.91 -1.29 18.85
C PHE A 12 3.72 -2.48 17.89
N GLN A 13 4.62 -3.46 17.87
CA GLN A 13 4.52 -4.60 16.95
C GLN A 13 3.32 -5.47 17.29
N THR A 14 3.12 -5.74 18.58
CA THR A 14 1.99 -6.52 19.07
C THR A 14 0.67 -5.76 18.83
N ALA A 15 0.62 -4.46 19.12
CA ALA A 15 -0.56 -3.63 18.82
C ALA A 15 -0.87 -3.58 17.32
N TRP A 16 0.15 -3.39 16.48
CA TRP A 16 0.01 -3.35 15.02
C TRP A 16 -0.44 -4.69 14.47
N SER A 17 -0.06 -5.82 15.07
CA SER A 17 -0.50 -7.14 14.62
C SER A 17 -1.97 -7.47 14.91
N HIS A 18 -2.67 -6.63 15.68
CA HIS A 18 -4.06 -6.87 16.08
C HIS A 18 -5.04 -6.73 14.90
N ARG A 19 -6.07 -7.59 14.84
CA ARG A 19 -7.08 -7.59 13.76
C ARG A 19 -7.83 -6.25 13.66
N ASP A 20 -8.11 -5.63 14.81
CA ASP A 20 -8.83 -4.34 14.88
C ASP A 20 -8.05 -3.19 14.22
N MET A 21 -6.74 -3.37 13.97
CA MET A 21 -5.92 -2.40 13.26
C MET A 21 -6.07 -2.51 11.74
N LYS A 22 -6.86 -3.45 11.18
CA LYS A 22 -7.03 -3.63 9.72
C LYS A 22 -7.28 -2.29 9.00
N ARG A 23 -8.26 -1.51 9.48
CA ARG A 23 -8.59 -0.20 8.89
C ARG A 23 -7.41 0.77 8.94
N ASN A 24 -6.68 0.82 10.06
CA ASN A 24 -5.54 1.71 10.22
C ASN A 24 -4.36 1.28 9.33
N LYS A 25 -4.14 -0.03 9.17
CA LYS A 25 -3.15 -0.58 8.23
C LYS A 25 -3.47 -0.21 6.79
N GLU A 26 -4.74 -0.30 6.40
CA GLU A 26 -5.20 0.07 5.05
C GLU A 26 -5.03 1.56 4.79
N ILE A 27 -5.38 2.41 5.76
CA ILE A 27 -5.16 3.87 5.70
C ILE A 27 -3.67 4.16 5.56
N TYR A 28 -2.83 3.53 6.38
CA TYR A 28 -1.37 3.68 6.33
C TYR A 28 -0.81 3.26 4.98
N ALA A 29 -1.16 2.05 4.49
CA ALA A 29 -0.71 1.53 3.20
C ALA A 29 -1.14 2.44 2.03
N THR A 30 -2.37 2.94 2.08
CA THR A 30 -2.90 3.91 1.10
C THR A 30 -2.12 5.22 1.12
N ALA A 31 -1.83 5.77 2.31
CA ALA A 31 -1.04 6.98 2.45
C ALA A 31 0.39 6.81 1.90
N MET A 32 1.03 5.66 2.17
CA MET A 32 2.35 5.34 1.64
C MET A 32 2.34 5.23 0.11
N ALA A 33 1.33 4.58 -0.48
CA ALA A 33 1.18 4.53 -1.93
C ALA A 33 0.98 5.93 -2.53
N ALA A 34 0.20 6.78 -1.87
CA ALA A 34 -0.02 8.15 -2.30
C ALA A 34 1.26 8.99 -2.27
N LEU A 35 2.10 8.85 -1.25
CA LEU A 35 3.41 9.49 -1.20
C LEU A 35 4.34 9.04 -2.35
N CYS A 36 4.24 7.79 -2.81
CA CYS A 36 5.04 7.30 -3.93
C CYS A 36 4.61 7.89 -5.28
N ILE A 37 3.33 8.23 -5.43
CA ILE A 37 2.77 8.76 -6.70
C ILE A 37 2.49 10.27 -6.65
N GLN A 38 2.75 10.94 -5.52
CA GLN A 38 2.45 12.36 -5.35
C GLN A 38 3.12 13.26 -6.39
N GLN A 39 4.28 12.84 -6.88
CA GLN A 39 5.04 13.54 -7.92
C GLN A 39 4.30 13.64 -9.25
N ASP A 40 3.30 12.79 -9.46
CA ASP A 40 2.45 12.82 -10.66
C ASP A 40 1.37 13.90 -10.54
N ALA A 41 1.09 14.42 -9.35
CA ALA A 41 0.11 15.47 -9.11
C ALA A 41 0.73 16.86 -9.28
N ALA A 42 -0.01 17.77 -9.93
CA ALA A 42 0.45 19.15 -10.03
C ALA A 42 0.44 19.82 -8.66
N GLU A 43 1.54 20.48 -8.27
CA GLU A 43 1.71 21.15 -6.97
C GLU A 43 0.55 22.13 -6.67
N LYS A 44 0.02 22.80 -7.70
CA LYS A 44 -1.12 23.72 -7.61
C LYS A 44 -2.44 23.09 -7.15
N TYR A 45 -2.63 21.79 -7.37
CA TYR A 45 -3.90 21.09 -7.08
C TYR A 45 -3.76 20.05 -5.96
N GLY A 46 -2.54 19.55 -5.74
CA GLY A 46 -2.26 18.53 -4.74
C GLY A 46 -2.92 17.18 -5.05
N TRP A 47 -2.92 16.33 -4.03
CA TRP A 47 -3.50 14.98 -4.05
C TRP A 47 -4.23 14.72 -2.73
N TRP A 48 -5.17 13.79 -2.75
CA TRP A 48 -5.87 13.32 -1.56
C TRP A 48 -6.02 11.82 -1.58
N PHE A 49 -6.27 11.23 -0.42
CA PHE A 49 -6.62 9.82 -0.32
C PHE A 49 -7.72 9.61 0.71
N THR A 50 -8.45 8.50 0.57
CA THR A 50 -9.50 8.12 1.50
C THR A 50 -9.61 6.61 1.63
N LYS A 51 -10.14 6.16 2.77
CA LYS A 51 -10.58 4.78 2.98
C LYS A 51 -12.10 4.72 2.80
N PRO A 52 -12.62 4.09 1.73
CA PRO A 52 -14.06 3.90 1.55
C PRO A 52 -14.71 3.22 2.76
N LEU A 53 -15.99 3.52 2.98
CA LEU A 53 -16.79 2.89 4.03
C LEU A 53 -17.14 1.44 3.71
N GLN A 54 -17.15 1.07 2.43
CA GLN A 54 -17.46 -0.26 1.93
C GLN A 54 -16.25 -0.81 1.15
N ASP A 55 -15.94 -2.09 1.34
CA ASP A 55 -14.90 -2.80 0.58
C ASP A 55 -15.54 -3.59 -0.57
N PRO A 56 -14.90 -3.73 -1.74
CA PRO A 56 -13.70 -3.02 -2.22
C PRO A 56 -14.00 -1.59 -2.76
N PRO A 57 -12.98 -0.70 -2.89
CA PRO A 57 -11.55 -0.94 -2.65
C PRO A 57 -11.08 -0.64 -1.20
N ASP A 58 -9.89 -1.13 -0.86
CA ASP A 58 -9.23 -0.90 0.44
C ASP A 58 -8.73 0.56 0.59
N GLY A 59 -8.66 1.34 -0.49
CA GLY A 59 -8.32 2.75 -0.48
C GLY A 59 -8.54 3.41 -1.84
N ILE A 60 -8.58 4.74 -1.86
CA ILE A 60 -8.68 5.54 -3.09
C ILE A 60 -7.68 6.68 -3.00
N ILE A 61 -6.94 6.92 -4.08
CA ILE A 61 -6.09 8.10 -4.26
C ILE A 61 -6.66 8.93 -5.41
N GLY A 62 -6.85 10.22 -5.18
CA GLY A 62 -7.29 11.19 -6.18
C GLY A 62 -6.23 12.26 -6.40
N ALA A 63 -5.99 12.60 -7.66
CA ALA A 63 -5.12 13.70 -8.05
C ALA A 63 -5.67 14.41 -9.28
N ILE A 64 -5.52 15.74 -9.32
CA ILE A 64 -5.81 16.53 -10.51
C ILE A 64 -4.53 16.62 -11.34
N VAL A 65 -4.61 16.18 -12.59
CA VAL A 65 -3.50 16.22 -13.55
C VAL A 65 -3.89 17.04 -14.77
N GLU A 66 -2.90 17.64 -15.41
CA GLU A 66 -3.10 18.41 -16.63
C GLU A 66 -3.05 17.47 -17.84
N ASP A 67 -4.18 17.36 -18.55
CA ASP A 67 -4.27 16.63 -19.80
C ASP A 67 -3.84 17.54 -20.95
N LYS A 68 -2.63 17.33 -21.45
CA LYS A 68 -2.05 18.07 -22.57
C LYS A 68 -2.77 17.79 -23.90
N THR A 69 -3.46 16.67 -24.03
CA THR A 69 -4.21 16.33 -25.25
C THR A 69 -5.54 17.06 -25.33
N MET A 70 -6.21 17.22 -24.18
CA MET A 70 -7.48 17.94 -24.08
C MET A 70 -7.33 19.42 -23.74
N GLY A 71 -6.14 19.86 -23.32
CA GLY A 71 -5.88 21.25 -22.89
C GLY A 71 -6.62 21.63 -21.61
N GLY A 72 -6.83 20.67 -20.70
CA GLY A 72 -7.65 20.85 -19.51
C GLY A 72 -7.17 20.04 -18.31
N ASN A 73 -7.80 20.25 -17.15
CA ASN A 73 -7.52 19.48 -15.95
C ASN A 73 -8.47 18.28 -15.86
N ILE A 74 -7.94 17.10 -15.55
CA ILE A 74 -8.72 15.89 -15.32
C ILE A 74 -8.48 15.36 -13.90
N ILE A 75 -9.48 14.70 -13.34
CA ILE A 75 -9.33 13.97 -12.08
C ILE A 75 -8.90 12.54 -12.43
N THR A 76 -7.76 12.13 -11.89
CA THR A 76 -7.31 10.75 -11.92
C THR A 76 -7.62 10.10 -10.58
N ILE A 77 -8.23 8.93 -10.64
CA ILE A 77 -8.59 8.13 -9.47
C ILE A 77 -7.87 6.79 -9.61
N ARG A 78 -7.19 6.37 -8.54
CA ARG A 78 -6.58 5.04 -8.45
C ARG A 78 -7.14 4.32 -7.24
N GLU A 79 -7.64 3.10 -7.47
CA GLU A 79 -8.06 2.20 -6.41
C GLU A 79 -6.83 1.55 -5.77
N ILE A 80 -6.89 1.33 -4.46
CA ILE A 80 -5.85 0.68 -3.68
C ILE A 80 -6.41 -0.60 -3.08
N GLU A 81 -5.68 -1.68 -3.27
CA GLU A 81 -5.89 -2.95 -2.58
C GLU A 81 -4.73 -3.18 -1.64
N VAL A 82 -5.00 -3.72 -0.45
CA VAL A 82 -3.99 -3.97 0.57
C VAL A 82 -3.94 -5.45 0.90
N VAL A 83 -2.74 -6.00 0.97
CA VAL A 83 -2.50 -7.35 1.49
C VAL A 83 -1.38 -7.29 2.52
N GLU A 84 -1.61 -7.88 3.69
CA GLU A 84 -0.57 -8.03 4.70
C GLU A 84 0.24 -9.29 4.41
N TYR A 85 1.56 -9.14 4.35
CA TYR A 85 2.50 -10.25 4.27
C TYR A 85 3.15 -10.48 5.63
N ILE A 86 3.03 -11.70 6.16
CA ILE A 86 3.57 -12.08 7.47
C ILE A 86 4.80 -12.97 7.32
N GLU A 87 4.66 -14.09 6.59
CA GLU A 87 5.72 -15.07 6.39
C GLU A 87 5.46 -15.91 5.13
N GLY A 88 6.49 -16.63 4.66
CA GLY A 88 6.40 -17.56 3.54
C GLY A 88 6.53 -16.88 2.18
N SER A 89 5.82 -17.37 1.17
CA SER A 89 5.99 -16.87 -0.20
C SER A 89 5.21 -15.57 -0.44
N LEU A 90 5.95 -14.46 -0.59
CA LEU A 90 5.40 -13.16 -0.99
C LEU A 90 4.67 -13.25 -2.34
N LEU A 91 5.24 -13.92 -3.33
CA LEU A 91 4.62 -14.11 -4.65
C LEU A 91 3.30 -14.85 -4.57
N LYS A 92 3.22 -15.88 -3.70
CA LYS A 92 1.97 -16.59 -3.45
C LYS A 92 0.95 -15.68 -2.79
N THR A 93 1.35 -14.90 -1.78
CA THR A 93 0.48 -13.94 -1.08
C THR A 93 -0.13 -12.93 -2.05
N ILE A 94 0.69 -12.36 -2.94
CA ILE A 94 0.24 -11.45 -4.01
C ILE A 94 -0.75 -12.15 -4.93
N ARG A 95 -0.39 -13.33 -5.44
CA ARG A 95 -1.24 -14.09 -6.37
C ARG A 95 -2.58 -14.43 -5.73
N ASP A 96 -2.59 -14.89 -4.48
CA ASP A 96 -3.79 -15.31 -3.77
C ASP A 96 -4.73 -14.13 -3.50
N LYS A 97 -4.20 -12.94 -3.17
CA LYS A 97 -5.01 -11.71 -3.03
C LYS A 97 -5.68 -11.32 -4.35
N LEU A 98 -4.96 -11.43 -5.46
CA LEU A 98 -5.43 -11.03 -6.78
C LEU A 98 -6.29 -12.09 -7.49
N LYS A 99 -6.29 -13.32 -6.98
CA LYS A 99 -7.00 -14.45 -7.59
C LYS A 99 -8.51 -14.20 -7.57
N ASN A 100 -9.18 -14.51 -8.69
CA ASN A 100 -10.64 -14.49 -8.84
C ASN A 100 -11.30 -13.11 -8.62
N LYS A 101 -10.54 -12.01 -8.72
CA LYS A 101 -11.07 -10.65 -8.65
C LYS A 101 -10.81 -9.93 -9.96
N SER A 102 -11.77 -9.11 -10.37
CA SER A 102 -11.60 -8.13 -11.44
C SER A 102 -11.23 -6.81 -10.78
N TYR A 103 -10.23 -6.14 -11.33
CA TYR A 103 -9.73 -4.88 -10.83
C TYR A 103 -9.75 -3.84 -11.95
N GLU A 104 -9.93 -2.58 -11.58
CA GLU A 104 -9.70 -1.48 -12.50
C GLU A 104 -8.23 -1.49 -12.96
N PRO A 105 -7.92 -1.25 -14.25
CA PRO A 105 -6.57 -1.39 -14.79
C PRO A 105 -5.47 -0.60 -14.05
N ASN A 106 -5.85 0.52 -13.43
CA ASN A 106 -4.92 1.41 -12.71
C ASN A 106 -4.89 1.16 -11.19
N THR A 107 -5.48 0.06 -10.72
CA THR A 107 -5.45 -0.33 -9.30
C THR A 107 -4.01 -0.61 -8.85
N ILE A 108 -3.64 -0.13 -7.66
CA ILE A 108 -2.35 -0.41 -7.03
C ILE A 108 -2.58 -1.44 -5.94
N LEU A 109 -1.85 -2.56 -6.00
CA LEU A 109 -1.74 -3.47 -4.87
C LEU A 109 -0.60 -3.01 -3.96
N VAL A 110 -0.92 -2.76 -2.70
CA VAL A 110 0.06 -2.48 -1.65
C VAL A 110 0.22 -3.72 -0.78
N CYS A 111 1.41 -4.31 -0.81
CA CYS A 111 1.82 -5.35 0.10
C CYS A 111 2.47 -4.72 1.36
N LEU A 112 1.74 -4.76 2.47
CA LEU A 112 2.23 -4.30 3.76
C LEU A 112 3.02 -5.42 4.44
N LEU A 113 4.33 -5.22 4.60
CA LEU A 113 5.20 -6.16 5.30
C LEU A 113 4.94 -6.04 6.80
N SER A 114 4.55 -7.16 7.43
CA SER A 114 4.26 -7.24 8.85
C SER A 114 5.53 -7.05 9.69
N PRO A 115 5.45 -6.48 10.90
CA PRO A 115 6.60 -6.39 11.80
C PRO A 115 7.23 -7.75 12.15
N LYS A 116 6.48 -8.83 11.97
CA LYS A 116 6.91 -10.20 12.29
C LYS A 116 7.74 -10.83 11.19
N THR A 117 7.82 -10.23 10.00
CA THR A 117 8.70 -10.74 8.96
C THR A 117 10.16 -10.43 9.28
N SER A 118 11.01 -11.44 9.17
CA SER A 118 12.47 -11.30 9.19
C SER A 118 13.08 -11.45 7.80
N GLU A 119 12.26 -11.52 6.74
CA GLU A 119 12.75 -11.73 5.38
C GLU A 119 13.40 -10.46 4.82
N VAL A 120 14.54 -10.66 4.15
CA VAL A 120 15.23 -9.62 3.41
C VAL A 120 14.91 -9.78 1.92
N PHE A 121 14.30 -8.75 1.34
CA PHE A 121 13.89 -8.78 -0.06
C PHE A 121 14.94 -8.13 -0.97
N ASN A 122 15.41 -8.87 -1.97
CA ASN A 122 16.13 -8.30 -3.10
C ASN A 122 15.12 -7.80 -4.14
N PHE A 123 14.88 -6.49 -4.18
CA PHE A 123 13.86 -5.91 -5.08
C PHE A 123 14.10 -6.17 -6.57
N PRO A 124 15.33 -6.09 -7.10
CA PRO A 124 15.61 -6.52 -8.48
C PRO A 124 15.16 -7.96 -8.77
N THR A 125 15.54 -8.91 -7.91
CA THR A 125 15.15 -10.32 -8.08
C THR A 125 13.63 -10.49 -7.98
N LEU A 126 12.98 -9.84 -7.02
CA LEU A 126 11.54 -9.91 -6.84
C LEU A 126 10.77 -9.33 -8.04
N SER A 127 11.25 -8.21 -8.60
CA SER A 127 10.69 -7.59 -9.80
C SER A 127 10.74 -8.55 -10.99
N GLU A 128 11.89 -9.19 -11.23
CA GLU A 128 12.03 -10.18 -12.30
C GLU A 128 11.15 -11.42 -12.10
N GLN A 129 10.92 -11.84 -10.85
CA GLN A 129 9.99 -12.92 -10.55
C GLN A 129 8.53 -12.53 -10.80
N LEU A 130 8.13 -11.31 -10.42
CA LEU A 130 6.76 -10.81 -10.62
C LEU A 130 6.44 -10.65 -12.11
N LYS A 131 7.38 -10.15 -12.93
CA LYS A 131 7.21 -10.02 -14.39
C LYS A 131 6.93 -11.35 -15.11
N LYS A 132 7.37 -12.47 -14.55
CA LYS A 132 7.17 -13.81 -15.12
C LYS A 132 5.81 -14.41 -14.78
N ILE A 133 5.03 -13.75 -13.92
CA ILE A 133 3.71 -14.21 -13.50
C ILE A 133 2.68 -13.30 -14.18
N GLU A 134 1.67 -13.90 -14.80
CA GLU A 134 0.53 -13.14 -15.30
C GLU A 134 -0.29 -12.65 -14.09
N LEU A 135 -0.33 -11.33 -13.91
CA LEU A 135 -1.07 -10.67 -12.83
C LEU A 135 -2.03 -9.65 -13.46
N PRO A 136 -3.23 -9.48 -12.90
CA PRO A 136 -4.22 -8.53 -13.43
C PRO A 136 -3.84 -7.06 -13.20
N LEU A 137 -2.76 -6.79 -12.46
CA LEU A 137 -2.33 -5.45 -12.06
C LEU A 137 -0.89 -5.19 -12.49
N SER A 138 -0.59 -3.95 -12.89
CA SER A 138 0.76 -3.50 -13.25
C SER A 138 1.50 -2.80 -12.11
N HIS A 139 0.80 -2.35 -11.06
CA HIS A 139 1.38 -1.59 -9.95
C HIS A 139 1.30 -2.38 -8.65
N ILE A 140 2.46 -2.86 -8.18
CA ILE A 140 2.60 -3.60 -6.92
C ILE A 140 3.66 -2.91 -6.08
N PHE A 141 3.26 -2.36 -4.93
CA PHE A 141 4.15 -1.67 -4.01
C PHE A 141 4.39 -2.53 -2.77
N LEU A 142 5.61 -2.51 -2.26
CA LEU A 142 5.94 -3.05 -0.96
C LEU A 142 6.11 -1.89 0.02
N THR A 143 5.45 -1.95 1.16
CA THR A 143 5.55 -0.93 2.21
C THR A 143 5.74 -1.55 3.58
N PHE A 144 6.44 -0.85 4.47
CA PHE A 144 6.76 -1.29 5.82
C PHE A 144 6.93 -0.07 6.73
N HIS A 145 6.60 -0.22 8.00
CA HIS A 145 6.62 0.86 9.00
C HIS A 145 8.03 1.25 9.50
N GLY A 146 9.10 0.84 8.80
CA GLY A 146 10.47 0.91 9.29
C GLY A 146 10.74 -0.14 10.39
N PHE A 147 12.00 -0.56 10.50
CA PHE A 147 12.48 -1.42 11.58
C PHE A 147 13.65 -0.74 12.26
N ARG A 148 13.69 -0.79 13.60
CA ARG A 148 14.91 -0.43 14.31
C ARG A 148 15.94 -1.52 14.05
N ILE A 149 16.98 -1.20 13.31
CA ILE A 149 18.16 -2.05 13.20
C ILE A 149 18.98 -1.78 14.45
N GLU A 150 19.00 -2.73 15.39
CA GLU A 150 20.02 -2.69 16.43
C GLU A 150 21.33 -3.19 15.80
N PRO A 151 22.40 -2.36 15.81
CA PRO A 151 23.70 -2.86 15.37
C PRO A 151 24.08 -4.02 16.30
N SER A 152 24.22 -5.20 15.73
CA SER A 152 24.78 -6.35 16.44
C SER A 152 26.16 -5.97 17.00
N LEU A 153 26.32 -6.10 18.32
CA LEU A 153 27.60 -6.02 19.03
C LEU A 153 28.56 -7.11 18.53
#